data_AF-M1JKD1-F1
#
_entry.id   AF-M1JKD1-F1
#
_cell.length_a   1.000
_cell.length_b   1.000
_cell.length_c   1.000
_cell.angle_alpha   90.00
_cell.angle_beta   90.00
_cell.angle_gamma   90.00
#
_symmetry.space_group_name_H-M   'P 1'
#
loop_
_entity.id
_entity.type
_entity.pdbx_description
1 polymer ?
#
loop_
_entity_poly.entity_id
_entity_poly.type
_entity_poly.pdbx_seq_one_letter_code
_entity_poly.pdbx_strand_id
1 'polypeptide(L)'
;MDLVSKCWVHALCRLSQELVQDGCFPCIVQSKHKYSELAPLLFYAPNYSAEVHRELDKQIFLSRPCGMIAVDSEWIRSNIKMFAKRRVVVITGAGISVSSGIPDFRSKSGLFNDIKKDLGVSGNDLFTYSLSMSKELRKGYLRYISKLKNMVDKAQPSATHEFLSLYSDISRRFRIYTQNIDGLEEKAGLAATKDRSTRLVYLHGNMKSLGCLYCGYKIEFGDAERDAYGRGEEIVCAGCVRRNEKRGRDVRKRPVGVFHTTIIHYNQSHPDSSFISKMAEHDNTCDLFIVMGTSLKVFGVRRLVKYFCRLNSTRGRRILVNLDRPSKEFGELFDFFWNGDCDEFCRVLKDGLGLRSVADSVRRLSITKKEDSDKAQVHTKEKPVSRNSAKTKRKVIEKEVQERIDLLMELSKKGDNSKAAKEGN
;
A
#
# COMPACT_ATOMS: atom_id res chain seq x y z
N MET A 1 12.67 -49.99 -8.87
CA MET A 1 12.85 -48.53 -9.05
C MET A 1 13.51 -47.91 -7.80
N ASP A 2 14.66 -48.43 -7.34
CA ASP A 2 15.14 -48.05 -6.00
C ASP A 2 16.67 -48.01 -5.82
N LEU A 3 17.42 -47.67 -6.87
CA LEU A 3 18.87 -47.38 -6.76
C LEU A 3 19.30 -46.08 -7.45
N VAL A 4 18.50 -45.53 -8.38
CA VAL A 4 18.86 -44.32 -9.14
C VAL A 4 18.58 -43.02 -8.36
N SER A 5 17.58 -43.03 -7.46
CA SER A 5 17.16 -41.87 -6.65
C SER A 5 18.08 -41.61 -5.43
N LYS A 6 18.74 -42.64 -4.89
CA LYS A 6 19.70 -42.48 -3.78
C LYS A 6 21.07 -41.96 -4.24
N CYS A 7 21.45 -42.18 -5.51
CA CYS A 7 22.72 -41.68 -6.05
C CYS A 7 22.77 -40.15 -6.20
N TRP A 8 21.65 -39.49 -6.52
CA TRP A 8 21.63 -38.03 -6.73
C TRP A 8 21.71 -37.21 -5.43
N VAL A 9 21.06 -37.68 -4.37
CA VAL A 9 21.16 -37.04 -3.04
C VAL A 9 22.55 -37.21 -2.46
N HIS A 10 23.20 -38.38 -2.66
CA HIS A 10 24.58 -38.58 -2.26
C HIS A 10 25.58 -37.75 -3.08
N ALA A 11 25.31 -37.53 -4.37
CA ALA A 11 26.13 -36.67 -5.23
C ALA A 11 26.05 -35.19 -4.84
N LEU A 12 24.85 -34.70 -4.48
CA LEU A 12 24.66 -33.33 -3.99
C LEU A 12 25.28 -33.12 -2.59
N CYS A 13 25.22 -34.12 -1.71
CA CYS A 13 25.92 -34.07 -0.42
C CYS A 13 27.45 -34.15 -0.56
N ARG A 14 28.00 -34.99 -1.45
CA ARG A 14 29.45 -35.04 -1.71
C ARG A 14 30.00 -33.75 -2.31
N LEU A 15 29.28 -33.14 -3.25
CA LEU A 15 29.62 -31.82 -3.79
C LEU A 15 29.65 -30.74 -2.71
N SER A 16 28.84 -30.86 -1.65
CA SER A 16 28.86 -29.94 -0.52
C SER A 16 29.98 -30.19 0.49
N GLN A 17 30.48 -31.44 0.60
CA GLN A 17 31.56 -31.80 1.53
C GLN A 17 32.96 -31.57 0.94
N GLU A 18 33.15 -31.79 -0.37
CA GLU A 18 34.43 -31.48 -1.04
C GLU A 18 34.68 -29.96 -1.14
N LEU A 19 33.63 -29.13 -1.13
CA LEU A 19 33.75 -27.66 -1.14
C LEU A 19 34.07 -27.05 0.25
N VAL A 20 34.12 -27.85 1.31
CA VAL A 20 34.34 -27.38 2.70
C VAL A 20 35.71 -27.78 3.24
N GLN A 21 36.44 -28.69 2.59
CA GLN A 21 37.71 -29.19 3.15
C GLN A 21 38.99 -28.47 2.70
N ASP A 22 38.97 -27.63 1.66
CA ASP A 22 40.15 -26.81 1.35
C ASP A 22 39.82 -25.32 1.48
N GLY A 23 40.42 -24.70 2.50
CA GLY A 23 40.27 -23.30 2.82
C GLY A 23 40.72 -22.38 1.69
N CYS A 24 39.81 -22.03 0.79
CA CYS A 24 39.98 -20.89 -0.11
C CYS A 24 38.61 -20.34 -0.55
N PHE A 25 38.25 -19.16 -0.02
CA PHE A 25 36.99 -18.45 -0.26
C PHE A 25 36.76 -17.75 -1.63
N PRO A 26 37.54 -17.89 -2.74
CA PRO A 26 37.20 -17.20 -4.01
C PRO A 26 36.42 -17.99 -5.08
N CYS A 27 36.17 -19.30 -4.99
CA CYS A 27 35.68 -20.07 -6.17
C CYS A 27 34.14 -20.17 -6.35
N ILE A 28 33.32 -19.66 -5.43
CA ILE A 28 31.84 -19.69 -5.57
C ILE A 28 31.33 -18.79 -6.72
N VAL A 29 32.17 -17.89 -7.24
CA VAL A 29 31.79 -16.97 -8.34
C VAL A 29 31.59 -17.71 -9.68
N GLN A 30 32.20 -18.88 -9.88
CA GLN A 30 32.18 -19.57 -11.18
C GLN A 30 31.06 -20.63 -11.36
N SER A 31 30.33 -21.02 -10.31
CA SER A 31 29.25 -22.03 -10.42
C SER A 31 27.84 -21.47 -10.58
N LYS A 32 27.69 -20.14 -10.71
CA LYS A 32 26.39 -19.44 -10.89
C LYS A 32 25.54 -19.96 -12.05
N HIS A 33 26.15 -20.57 -13.07
CA HIS A 33 25.43 -21.03 -14.26
C HIS A 33 24.58 -22.30 -14.06
N LYS A 34 24.88 -23.15 -13.06
CA LYS A 34 24.14 -24.41 -12.90
C LYS A 34 22.90 -24.31 -12.01
N TYR A 35 22.85 -23.36 -11.06
CA TYR A 35 21.70 -23.21 -10.16
C TYR A 35 20.49 -22.54 -10.82
N SER A 36 20.72 -21.60 -11.75
CA SER A 36 19.65 -20.99 -12.54
C SER A 36 18.97 -21.97 -13.49
N GLU A 37 19.68 -23.01 -13.94
CA GLU A 37 19.16 -24.05 -14.83
C GLU A 37 18.42 -25.17 -14.06
N LEU A 38 18.71 -25.36 -12.77
CA LEU A 38 18.07 -26.38 -11.93
C LEU A 38 16.80 -25.90 -11.22
N ALA A 39 16.63 -24.58 -11.02
CA ALA A 39 15.45 -24.02 -10.36
C ALA A 39 14.11 -24.35 -11.07
N PRO A 40 14.01 -24.37 -12.41
CA PRO A 40 12.77 -24.76 -13.10
C PRO A 40 12.48 -26.26 -12.99
N LEU A 41 13.51 -27.11 -12.95
CA LEU A 41 13.37 -28.58 -12.98
C LEU A 41 12.99 -29.18 -11.61
N LEU A 42 13.32 -28.51 -10.50
CA LEU A 42 12.94 -28.94 -9.14
C LEU A 42 11.53 -28.50 -8.72
N PHE A 43 10.95 -27.50 -9.38
CA PHE A 43 9.63 -26.94 -9.06
C PHE A 43 8.46 -27.68 -9.71
N TYR A 44 8.71 -28.56 -10.70
CA TYR A 44 7.69 -29.30 -11.45
C TYR A 44 7.33 -30.69 -10.87
N ALA A 45 7.72 -30.99 -9.63
CA ALA A 45 7.48 -32.30 -9.01
C ALA A 45 6.42 -32.20 -7.90
N PRO A 46 5.13 -32.48 -8.18
CA PRO A 46 4.02 -32.33 -7.23
C PRO A 46 4.01 -33.37 -6.08
N ASN A 47 5.02 -34.24 -5.98
CA ASN A 47 5.04 -35.40 -5.08
C ASN A 47 6.07 -35.32 -3.94
N TYR A 48 6.64 -34.15 -3.64
CA TYR A 48 7.58 -34.04 -2.52
C TYR A 48 6.87 -33.87 -1.17
N SER A 49 7.42 -34.49 -0.13
CA SER A 49 6.87 -34.43 1.22
C SER A 49 6.99 -33.02 1.82
N ALA A 50 6.12 -32.70 2.78
CA ALA A 50 6.13 -31.42 3.51
C ALA A 50 7.48 -31.10 4.20
N GLU A 51 8.36 -32.07 4.34
CA GLU A 51 9.71 -31.92 4.89
C GLU A 51 10.71 -31.36 3.87
N VAL A 52 10.58 -31.73 2.59
CA VAL A 52 11.38 -31.19 1.49
C VAL A 52 11.03 -29.73 1.22
N HIS A 53 9.74 -29.36 1.26
CA HIS A 53 9.32 -27.95 1.20
C HIS A 53 9.84 -27.13 2.38
N ARG A 54 9.88 -27.71 3.60
CA ARG A 54 10.44 -27.04 4.79
C ARG A 54 11.94 -26.79 4.68
N GLU A 55 12.69 -27.73 4.10
CA GLU A 55 14.14 -27.58 3.94
C GLU A 55 14.49 -26.64 2.78
N LEU A 56 13.68 -26.63 1.71
CA LEU A 56 13.72 -25.61 0.65
C LEU A 56 13.40 -24.21 1.21
N ASP A 57 12.36 -24.06 2.02
CA ASP A 57 12.03 -22.78 2.67
C ASP A 57 13.17 -22.30 3.58
N LYS A 58 13.86 -23.20 4.28
CA LYS A 58 15.07 -22.88 5.06
C LYS A 58 16.23 -22.48 4.17
N GLN A 59 16.49 -23.18 3.07
CA GLN A 59 17.58 -22.83 2.17
C GLN A 59 17.30 -21.52 1.40
N ILE A 60 16.05 -21.24 1.01
CA ILE A 60 15.60 -19.94 0.45
C ILE A 60 15.65 -18.83 1.51
N PHE A 61 15.49 -19.16 2.80
CA PHE A 61 15.60 -18.20 3.90
C PHE A 61 17.06 -17.88 4.26
N LEU A 62 17.96 -18.87 4.17
CA LEU A 62 19.40 -18.71 4.43
C LEU A 62 20.17 -18.16 3.22
N SER A 63 19.70 -18.43 2.00
CA SER A 63 20.13 -17.73 0.79
C SER A 63 19.18 -16.57 0.54
N ARG A 64 19.46 -15.38 1.08
CA ARG A 64 18.82 -14.17 0.53
C ARG A 64 19.07 -14.23 -0.98
N PRO A 65 18.03 -14.30 -1.83
CA PRO A 65 18.26 -14.40 -3.25
C PRO A 65 19.07 -13.16 -3.64
N CYS A 66 20.15 -13.36 -4.40
CA CYS A 66 20.91 -12.27 -5.00
C CYS A 66 20.06 -11.71 -6.14
N GLY A 67 19.00 -10.97 -5.78
CA GLY A 67 18.04 -10.41 -6.72
C GLY A 67 16.57 -10.58 -6.30
N MET A 68 15.76 -9.63 -6.73
CA MET A 68 14.32 -9.62 -6.56
C MET A 68 13.64 -10.70 -7.41
N ILE A 69 12.82 -11.56 -6.79
CA ILE A 69 12.11 -12.67 -7.46
C ILE A 69 10.79 -12.14 -8.04
N ALA A 70 10.55 -12.37 -9.33
CA ALA A 70 9.25 -12.11 -9.93
C ALA A 70 8.22 -13.16 -9.47
N VAL A 71 7.05 -12.73 -9.03
CA VAL A 71 5.98 -13.61 -8.52
C VAL A 71 4.69 -13.38 -9.29
N ASP A 72 3.90 -14.44 -9.41
CA ASP A 72 2.61 -14.46 -10.10
C ASP A 72 1.48 -14.92 -9.17
N SER A 73 0.28 -15.07 -9.73
CA SER A 73 -0.91 -15.41 -8.96
C SER A 73 -0.84 -16.80 -8.33
N GLU A 74 -0.20 -17.76 -9.00
CA GLU A 74 -0.03 -19.12 -8.50
C GLU A 74 0.95 -19.14 -7.32
N TRP A 75 2.06 -18.41 -7.46
CA TRP A 75 3.02 -18.25 -6.38
C TRP A 75 2.38 -17.64 -5.14
N ILE A 76 1.56 -16.59 -5.29
CA ILE A 76 0.85 -15.95 -4.17
C ILE A 76 -0.08 -16.96 -3.48
N ARG A 77 -0.86 -17.73 -4.24
CA ARG A 77 -1.79 -18.72 -3.68
C ARG A 77 -1.05 -19.79 -2.87
N SER A 78 0.07 -20.30 -3.40
CA SER A 78 0.91 -21.28 -2.71
C SER A 78 1.60 -20.72 -1.47
N ASN A 79 1.90 -19.41 -1.46
CA ASN A 79 2.62 -18.72 -0.38
C ASN A 79 1.71 -17.82 0.47
N ILE A 80 0.40 -18.07 0.49
CA ILE A 80 -0.57 -17.15 1.11
C ILE A 80 -0.31 -16.87 2.59
N LYS A 81 0.28 -17.84 3.31
CA LYS A 81 0.69 -17.71 4.71
C LYS A 81 1.70 -16.58 4.93
N MET A 82 2.46 -16.20 3.91
CA MET A 82 3.38 -15.05 3.96
C MET A 82 2.62 -13.73 4.17
N PHE A 83 1.37 -13.63 3.71
CA PHE A 83 0.55 -12.43 3.82
C PHE A 83 -0.33 -12.42 5.08
N ALA A 84 -0.42 -13.53 5.82
CA ALA A 84 -1.08 -13.57 7.13
C ALA A 84 -0.11 -13.12 8.25
N LYS A 85 0.32 -11.85 8.23
CA LYS A 85 1.31 -11.30 9.17
C LYS A 85 0.70 -10.31 10.16
N ARG A 86 1.30 -10.24 11.36
CA ARG A 86 0.80 -9.40 12.46
C ARG A 86 1.14 -7.93 12.30
N ARG A 87 2.27 -7.61 11.66
CA ARG A 87 2.80 -6.25 11.53
C ARG A 87 3.05 -5.97 10.05
N VAL A 88 2.14 -5.22 9.44
CA VAL A 88 2.17 -4.92 8.01
C VAL A 88 2.33 -3.42 7.80
N VAL A 89 3.27 -3.05 6.94
CA VAL A 89 3.45 -1.67 6.49
C VAL A 89 3.27 -1.64 4.99
N VAL A 90 2.47 -0.70 4.50
CA VAL A 90 2.19 -0.50 3.09
C VAL A 90 2.58 0.93 2.71
N ILE A 91 3.30 1.10 1.60
CA ILE A 91 3.50 2.41 0.95
C ILE A 91 2.78 2.41 -0.38
N THR A 92 1.87 3.37 -0.56
CA THR A 92 1.04 3.48 -1.76
C THR A 92 1.39 4.74 -2.56
N GLY A 93 1.07 4.72 -3.84
CA GLY A 93 1.12 5.88 -4.73
C GLY A 93 -0.02 5.87 -5.74
N ALA A 94 0.03 6.79 -6.69
CA ALA A 94 -1.10 7.07 -7.56
C ALA A 94 -1.59 5.88 -8.39
N GLY A 95 -0.74 4.86 -8.61
CA GLY A 95 -1.10 3.64 -9.33
C GLY A 95 -2.29 2.89 -8.72
N ILE A 96 -2.52 2.99 -7.40
CA ILE A 96 -3.68 2.32 -6.76
C ILE A 96 -5.01 3.03 -7.02
N SER A 97 -4.99 4.28 -7.50
CA SER A 97 -6.17 5.12 -7.75
C SER A 97 -6.53 5.24 -9.24
N VAL A 98 -5.75 4.62 -10.14
CA VAL A 98 -5.98 4.70 -11.59
C VAL A 98 -7.32 4.09 -11.98
N SER A 99 -7.66 2.92 -11.43
CA SER A 99 -8.96 2.26 -11.67
C SER A 99 -10.15 3.00 -11.06
N SER A 100 -9.89 3.91 -10.12
CA SER A 100 -10.88 4.84 -9.55
C SER A 100 -11.16 6.05 -10.45
N GLY A 101 -10.55 6.13 -11.63
CA GLY A 101 -10.70 7.25 -12.57
C GLY A 101 -9.84 8.47 -12.23
N ILE A 102 -8.89 8.34 -11.31
CA ILE A 102 -7.93 9.39 -10.97
C ILE A 102 -6.62 9.04 -11.70
N PRO A 103 -6.21 9.80 -12.72
CA PRO A 103 -4.98 9.53 -13.44
C PRO A 103 -3.79 9.71 -12.50
N ASP A 104 -2.71 8.99 -12.80
CA ASP A 104 -1.46 9.23 -12.09
C ASP A 104 -0.84 10.57 -12.51
N PHE A 105 0.15 11.05 -11.76
CA PHE A 105 0.75 12.33 -12.08
C PHE A 105 1.70 12.27 -13.29
N ARG A 106 2.38 11.13 -13.51
CA ARG A 106 3.63 11.09 -14.29
C ARG A 106 3.58 10.25 -15.57
N SER A 107 2.55 9.42 -15.79
CA SER A 107 2.47 8.60 -17.01
C SER A 107 2.19 9.46 -18.25
N LYS A 108 2.19 8.81 -19.43
CA LYS A 108 1.87 9.48 -20.71
C LYS A 108 0.45 10.07 -20.74
N SER A 109 -0.49 9.46 -20.02
CA SER A 109 -1.84 9.97 -19.80
C SER A 109 -2.01 10.68 -18.45
N GLY A 110 -0.90 10.97 -17.76
CA GLY A 110 -0.91 11.54 -16.41
C GLY A 110 -1.14 13.05 -16.37
N LEU A 111 -1.56 13.56 -15.21
CA LEU A 111 -2.00 14.96 -15.05
C LEU A 111 -0.92 16.00 -15.40
N PHE A 112 0.37 15.68 -15.31
CA PHE A 112 1.43 16.64 -15.65
C PHE A 112 1.47 16.99 -17.14
N ASN A 113 1.01 16.10 -18.02
CA ASN A 113 0.96 16.39 -19.45
C ASN A 113 -0.17 17.35 -19.79
N ASP A 114 -1.31 17.23 -19.11
CA ASP A 114 -2.43 18.17 -19.24
C ASP A 114 -2.01 19.56 -18.75
N ILE A 115 -1.36 19.65 -17.59
CA ILE A 115 -0.80 20.92 -17.08
C ILE A 115 0.15 21.56 -18.09
N LYS A 116 1.06 20.78 -18.67
CA LYS A 116 2.03 21.30 -19.64
C LYS A 116 1.35 21.83 -20.90
N LYS A 117 0.28 21.17 -21.36
CA LYS A 117 -0.50 21.63 -22.51
C LYS A 117 -1.29 22.91 -22.19
N ASP A 118 -1.94 22.95 -21.03
CA ASP A 118 -2.88 24.02 -20.67
C ASP A 118 -2.17 25.29 -20.16
N LEU A 119 -1.04 25.14 -19.47
CA LEU A 119 -0.35 26.23 -18.78
C LEU A 119 1.08 26.48 -19.27
N GLY A 120 1.61 25.63 -20.16
CA GLY A 120 2.98 25.76 -20.70
C GLY A 120 4.10 25.50 -19.68
N VAL A 121 3.77 25.12 -18.44
CA VAL A 121 4.73 24.85 -17.36
C VAL A 121 4.81 23.35 -17.08
N SER A 122 5.97 22.87 -16.60
CA SER A 122 6.06 21.47 -16.20
C SER A 122 5.19 21.23 -14.95
N GLY A 123 4.59 20.05 -14.84
CA GLY A 123 3.82 19.70 -13.65
C GLY A 123 4.64 19.81 -12.36
N ASN A 124 5.94 19.47 -12.39
CA ASN A 124 6.81 19.65 -11.23
C ASN A 124 6.94 21.13 -10.82
N ASP A 125 7.03 22.04 -11.78
CA ASP A 125 7.15 23.48 -11.51
C ASP A 125 5.85 24.03 -10.90
N LEU A 126 4.70 23.57 -11.39
CA LEU A 126 3.40 23.96 -10.84
C LEU A 126 3.25 23.58 -9.35
N PHE A 127 3.88 22.48 -8.93
CA PHE A 127 3.88 21.99 -7.56
C PHE A 127 5.16 22.33 -6.78
N THR A 128 6.01 23.22 -7.28
CA THR A 128 7.19 23.71 -6.56
C THR A 128 6.84 25.05 -5.90
N TYR A 129 6.74 25.04 -4.57
CA TYR A 129 6.37 26.13 -3.66
C TYR A 129 5.81 27.40 -4.36
N SER A 130 4.56 27.28 -4.77
CA SER A 130 3.79 28.17 -5.66
C SER A 130 3.58 29.63 -5.21
N LEU A 131 4.17 30.06 -4.08
CA LEU A 131 3.98 31.42 -3.55
C LEU A 131 4.62 32.52 -4.39
N SER A 132 5.65 32.19 -5.17
CA SER A 132 6.35 33.14 -6.05
C SER A 132 5.84 33.10 -7.51
N MET A 133 4.73 32.39 -7.78
CA MET A 133 4.18 32.29 -9.13
C MET A 133 3.48 33.59 -9.56
N SER A 134 3.54 33.88 -10.87
CA SER A 134 2.78 34.96 -11.49
C SER A 134 1.28 34.78 -11.27
N LYS A 135 0.52 35.88 -11.39
CA LYS A 135 -0.94 35.87 -11.18
C LYS A 135 -1.65 34.91 -12.14
N GLU A 136 -1.17 34.82 -13.37
CA GLU A 136 -1.70 33.99 -14.44
C GLU A 136 -1.49 32.50 -14.14
N LEU A 137 -0.27 32.13 -13.75
CA LEU A 137 0.06 30.75 -13.38
C LEU A 137 -0.70 30.31 -12.14
N ARG A 138 -0.89 31.23 -11.17
CA ARG A 138 -1.69 30.96 -9.97
C ARG A 138 -3.15 30.69 -10.30
N LYS A 139 -3.77 31.50 -11.18
CA LYS A 139 -5.12 31.22 -11.69
C LYS A 139 -5.21 29.84 -12.35
N GLY A 140 -4.20 29.48 -13.15
CA GLY A 140 -4.07 28.15 -13.74
C GLY A 140 -4.05 27.04 -12.69
N TYR A 141 -3.21 27.17 -11.67
CA TYR A 141 -3.14 26.25 -10.55
C TYR A 141 -4.47 26.09 -9.82
N LEU A 142 -5.16 27.20 -9.49
CA LEU A 142 -6.45 27.16 -8.80
C LEU A 142 -7.50 26.39 -9.61
N ARG A 143 -7.61 26.67 -10.92
CA ARG A 143 -8.53 25.95 -11.82
C ARG A 143 -8.20 24.46 -11.87
N TYR A 144 -6.92 24.14 -11.93
CA TYR A 144 -6.46 22.76 -11.90
C TYR A 144 -6.84 22.04 -10.59
N ILE A 145 -6.59 22.66 -9.44
CA ILE A 145 -6.95 22.11 -8.12
C ILE A 145 -8.46 21.89 -8.02
N SER A 146 -9.27 22.81 -8.55
CA SER A 146 -10.72 22.66 -8.62
C SER A 146 -11.14 21.44 -9.45
N LYS A 147 -10.58 21.27 -10.65
CA LYS A 147 -10.80 20.10 -11.51
C LYS A 147 -10.42 18.81 -10.78
N LEU A 148 -9.26 18.78 -10.14
CA LEU A 148 -8.78 17.61 -9.39
C LEU A 148 -9.70 17.29 -8.21
N LYS A 149 -10.12 18.31 -7.43
CA LYS A 149 -11.05 18.12 -6.30
C LYS A 149 -12.37 17.50 -6.76
N ASN A 150 -12.95 17.99 -7.86
CA ASN A 150 -14.17 17.43 -8.45
C ASN A 150 -14.02 15.95 -8.85
N MET A 151 -12.87 15.58 -9.43
CA MET A 151 -12.59 14.17 -9.77
C MET A 151 -12.48 13.30 -8.52
N VAL A 152 -11.71 13.76 -7.53
CA VAL A 152 -11.51 13.07 -6.25
C VAL A 152 -12.83 12.89 -5.50
N ASP A 153 -13.70 13.90 -5.46
CA ASP A 153 -14.98 13.85 -4.76
C ASP A 153 -15.89 12.75 -5.34
N LYS A 154 -15.92 12.64 -6.67
CA LYS A 154 -16.74 11.65 -7.40
C LYS A 154 -16.15 10.24 -7.40
N ALA A 155 -14.83 10.12 -7.28
CA ALA A 155 -14.14 8.83 -7.30
C ALA A 155 -14.54 7.94 -6.11
N GLN A 156 -14.68 6.65 -6.41
CA GLN A 156 -14.90 5.59 -5.41
C GLN A 156 -13.60 4.83 -5.15
N PRO A 157 -13.41 4.26 -3.96
CA PRO A 157 -12.24 3.42 -3.68
C PRO A 157 -12.09 2.29 -4.70
N SER A 158 -10.84 2.01 -5.12
CA SER A 158 -10.54 0.85 -5.97
C SER A 158 -10.56 -0.46 -5.16
N ALA A 159 -10.48 -1.60 -5.85
CA ALA A 159 -10.38 -2.90 -5.19
C ALA A 159 -9.14 -3.00 -4.29
N THR A 160 -8.05 -2.30 -4.63
CA THR A 160 -6.86 -2.14 -3.79
C THR A 160 -7.20 -1.43 -2.47
N HIS A 161 -7.91 -0.30 -2.52
CA HIS A 161 -8.30 0.44 -1.31
C HIS A 161 -9.23 -0.38 -0.41
N GLU A 162 -10.22 -1.03 -0.99
CA GLU A 162 -11.15 -1.90 -0.27
C GLU A 162 -10.42 -3.08 0.39
N PHE A 163 -9.50 -3.71 -0.34
CA PHE A 163 -8.67 -4.79 0.19
C PHE A 163 -7.82 -4.29 1.36
N LEU A 164 -7.13 -3.15 1.23
CA LEU A 164 -6.27 -2.62 2.27
C LEU A 164 -7.07 -2.26 3.54
N SER A 165 -8.31 -1.80 3.39
CA SER A 165 -9.23 -1.58 4.51
C SER A 165 -9.52 -2.89 5.26
N LEU A 166 -9.95 -3.94 4.54
CA LEU A 166 -10.20 -5.27 5.11
C LEU A 166 -8.92 -5.87 5.71
N TYR A 167 -7.78 -5.68 5.05
CA TYR A 167 -6.50 -6.23 5.47
C TYR A 167 -6.00 -5.57 6.76
N SER A 168 -6.37 -4.31 6.98
CA SER A 168 -6.08 -3.58 8.21
C SER A 168 -6.84 -4.10 9.43
N ASP A 169 -8.00 -4.72 9.22
CA ASP A 169 -8.83 -5.25 10.31
C ASP A 169 -8.28 -6.57 10.85
N ILE A 170 -7.66 -7.38 9.99
CA ILE A 170 -7.16 -8.70 10.36
C ILE A 170 -5.73 -8.68 10.90
N SER A 171 -5.02 -7.59 10.63
CA SER A 171 -3.63 -7.41 11.02
C SER A 171 -3.58 -6.73 12.38
N ARG A 172 -2.91 -7.34 13.36
CA ARG A 172 -2.77 -6.75 14.71
C ARG A 172 -2.22 -5.32 14.66
N ARG A 173 -1.35 -5.06 13.67
CA ARG A 173 -0.79 -3.75 13.43
C ARG A 173 -0.59 -3.53 11.94
N PHE A 174 -1.27 -2.51 11.45
CA PHE A 174 -1.30 -2.19 10.04
C PHE A 174 -1.13 -0.69 9.86
N ARG A 175 -0.29 -0.28 8.92
CA ARG A 175 -0.19 1.12 8.55
C ARG A 175 0.05 1.30 7.06
N ILE A 176 -0.65 2.27 6.49
CA ILE A 176 -0.43 2.78 5.16
C ILE A 176 0.24 4.14 5.24
N TYR A 177 1.34 4.30 4.52
CA TYR A 177 1.91 5.60 4.20
C TYR A 177 1.58 5.92 2.74
N THR A 178 0.60 6.79 2.53
CA THR A 178 0.13 7.13 1.19
C THR A 178 0.78 8.39 0.67
N GLN A 179 1.22 8.34 -0.58
CA GLN A 179 1.61 9.53 -1.35
C GLN A 179 0.41 10.25 -1.95
N ASN A 180 -0.76 9.61 -1.95
CA ASN A 180 -1.95 10.13 -2.61
C ASN A 180 -2.59 11.21 -1.75
N ILE A 181 -3.24 12.15 -2.43
CA ILE A 181 -3.95 13.28 -1.82
C ILE A 181 -5.47 13.16 -1.98
N ASP A 182 -5.93 12.09 -2.65
CA ASP A 182 -7.32 11.84 -3.02
C ASP A 182 -8.20 11.39 -1.82
N GLY A 183 -7.60 10.78 -0.81
CA GLY A 183 -8.31 10.33 0.38
C GLY A 183 -9.23 9.13 0.15
N LEU A 184 -8.99 8.35 -0.91
CA LEU A 184 -9.75 7.13 -1.17
C LEU A 184 -9.53 6.05 -0.11
N GLU A 185 -8.37 6.06 0.58
CA GLU A 185 -8.13 5.18 1.72
C GLU A 185 -9.11 5.44 2.87
N GLU A 186 -9.38 6.71 3.18
CA GLU A 186 -10.37 7.08 4.21
C GLU A 186 -11.78 6.76 3.75
N LYS A 187 -12.11 6.98 2.47
CA LYS A 187 -13.40 6.55 1.89
C LYS A 187 -13.61 5.03 1.96
N ALA A 188 -12.53 4.25 1.88
CA ALA A 188 -12.56 2.80 2.08
C ALA A 188 -12.72 2.37 3.56
N GLY A 189 -12.62 3.30 4.51
CA GLY A 189 -12.82 3.06 5.94
C GLY A 189 -11.54 3.06 6.78
N LEU A 190 -10.38 3.43 6.23
CA LEU A 190 -9.14 3.52 7.01
C LEU A 190 -9.10 4.80 7.84
N ALA A 191 -8.79 4.67 9.13
CA ALA A 191 -8.72 5.81 10.03
C ALA A 191 -7.37 6.54 9.94
N ALA A 192 -7.44 7.85 9.68
CA ALA A 192 -6.32 8.79 9.79
C ALA A 192 -6.43 9.59 11.10
N THR A 193 -5.79 9.10 12.17
CA THR A 193 -5.72 9.81 13.46
C THR A 193 -4.37 10.49 13.66
N LYS A 194 -4.28 11.39 14.64
CA LYS A 194 -3.05 12.10 15.02
C LYS A 194 -2.28 11.42 16.16
N ASP A 195 -2.59 10.17 16.42
CA ASP A 195 -1.98 9.36 17.45
C ASP A 195 -1.46 8.03 16.88
N ARG A 196 -0.89 7.21 17.76
CA ARG A 196 -0.22 5.95 17.42
C ARG A 196 -1.17 4.91 16.79
N SER A 197 -2.46 4.99 17.07
CA SER A 197 -3.49 4.08 16.52
C SER A 197 -3.79 4.30 15.05
N THR A 198 -3.31 5.39 14.44
CA THR A 198 -3.63 5.66 13.03
C THR A 198 -3.17 4.51 12.13
N ARG A 199 -4.05 4.12 11.21
CA ARG A 199 -3.78 3.14 10.16
C ARG A 199 -3.36 3.82 8.86
N LEU A 200 -3.55 5.13 8.74
CA LEU A 200 -3.27 5.90 7.55
C LEU A 200 -2.42 7.14 7.87
N VAL A 201 -1.35 7.33 7.11
CA VAL A 201 -0.44 8.47 7.19
C VAL A 201 -0.30 9.07 5.80
N TYR A 202 -0.74 10.32 5.65
CA TYR A 202 -0.52 11.10 4.45
C TYR A 202 0.91 11.61 4.39
N LEU A 203 1.64 11.26 3.33
CA LEU A 203 3.01 11.74 3.07
C LEU A 203 3.03 13.08 2.31
N HIS A 204 1.94 13.40 1.61
CA HIS A 204 1.82 14.64 0.82
C HIS A 204 0.59 15.48 1.21
N GLY A 205 0.07 15.30 2.43
CA GLY A 205 -1.18 15.90 2.86
C GLY A 205 -2.40 15.33 2.12
N ASN A 206 -3.50 16.05 2.13
CA ASN A 206 -4.75 15.67 1.45
C ASN A 206 -5.52 16.92 0.98
N MET A 207 -6.57 16.69 0.19
CA MET A 207 -7.43 17.74 -0.36
C MET A 207 -8.66 18.08 0.50
N LYS A 208 -8.68 17.71 1.79
CA LYS A 208 -9.85 17.95 2.66
C LYS A 208 -9.96 19.39 3.15
N SER A 209 -8.84 20.09 3.27
CA SER A 209 -8.80 21.42 3.87
C SER A 209 -7.97 22.40 3.07
N LEU A 210 -8.30 23.68 3.23
CA LEU A 210 -7.47 24.80 2.83
C LEU A 210 -6.86 25.44 4.07
N GLY A 211 -5.61 25.90 3.97
CA GLY A 211 -4.90 26.63 5.01
C GLY A 211 -4.57 28.05 4.56
N CYS A 212 -4.76 29.03 5.44
CA CYS A 212 -4.33 30.40 5.19
C CYS A 212 -2.81 30.49 5.24
N LEU A 213 -2.21 30.98 4.16
CA LEU A 213 -0.75 31.11 4.01
C LEU A 213 -0.12 32.10 4.99
N TYR A 214 -0.91 33.04 5.55
CA TYR A 214 -0.41 34.03 6.50
C TYR A 214 -0.61 33.61 7.95
N CYS A 215 -1.78 33.05 8.30
CA CYS A 215 -2.16 32.84 9.71
C CYS A 215 -2.37 31.38 10.10
N GLY A 216 -2.29 30.45 9.16
CA GLY A 216 -2.47 29.02 9.42
C GLY A 216 -3.91 28.60 9.71
N TYR A 217 -4.88 29.53 9.75
CA TYR A 217 -6.30 29.19 9.92
C TYR A 217 -6.75 28.25 8.80
N LYS A 218 -7.50 27.20 9.16
CA LYS A 218 -7.95 26.17 8.22
C LYS A 218 -9.46 26.21 8.03
N ILE A 219 -9.89 25.91 6.81
CA ILE A 219 -11.29 25.68 6.45
C ILE A 219 -11.39 24.37 5.68
N GLU A 220 -12.58 23.79 5.64
CA GLU A 220 -12.86 22.66 4.75
C GLU A 220 -12.76 23.10 3.29
N PHE A 221 -12.29 22.21 2.42
CA PHE A 221 -12.31 22.44 0.99
C PHE A 221 -13.62 21.93 0.38
N GLY A 222 -14.67 22.73 0.53
CA GLY A 222 -16.03 22.41 0.10
C GLY A 222 -16.34 22.82 -1.34
N ASP A 223 -17.63 22.71 -1.69
CA ASP A 223 -18.14 23.04 -3.03
C ASP A 223 -17.92 24.51 -3.40
N ALA A 224 -18.20 25.43 -2.46
CA ALA A 224 -18.07 26.87 -2.70
C ALA A 224 -16.61 27.27 -2.99
N GLU A 225 -15.67 26.76 -2.19
CA GLU A 225 -14.24 27.00 -2.38
C GLU A 225 -13.76 26.40 -3.71
N ARG A 226 -14.22 25.19 -4.05
CA ARG A 226 -13.89 24.52 -5.31
C ARG A 226 -14.37 25.33 -6.50
N ASP A 227 -15.57 25.86 -6.46
CA ASP A 227 -16.15 26.65 -7.55
C ASP A 227 -15.41 27.99 -7.72
N ALA A 228 -15.05 28.66 -6.62
CA ALA A 228 -14.20 29.86 -6.66
C ALA A 228 -12.84 29.57 -7.32
N TYR A 229 -12.17 28.50 -6.90
CA TYR A 229 -10.92 28.06 -7.53
C TYR A 229 -11.12 27.70 -9.01
N GLY A 230 -12.27 27.14 -9.39
CA GLY A 230 -12.64 26.83 -10.78
C GLY A 230 -12.77 28.07 -11.67
N ARG A 231 -13.11 29.23 -11.09
CA ARG A 231 -13.07 30.54 -11.76
C ARG A 231 -11.69 31.20 -11.72
N GLY A 232 -10.71 30.56 -11.05
CA GLY A 232 -9.38 31.11 -10.82
C GLY A 232 -9.34 32.21 -9.76
N GLU A 233 -10.32 32.23 -8.86
CA GLU A 233 -10.45 33.24 -7.81
C GLU A 233 -9.69 32.82 -6.55
N GLU A 234 -8.89 33.73 -5.98
CA GLU A 234 -8.27 33.53 -4.68
C GLU A 234 -9.31 33.76 -3.56
N ILE A 235 -9.26 32.92 -2.53
CA ILE A 235 -10.17 33.03 -1.40
C ILE A 235 -9.44 33.73 -0.26
N VAL A 236 -9.94 34.89 0.14
CA VAL A 236 -9.36 35.71 1.20
C VAL A 236 -9.64 35.08 2.57
N CYS A 237 -8.66 35.09 3.46
CA CYS A 237 -8.82 34.54 4.79
C CYS A 237 -9.73 35.40 5.68
N ALA A 238 -10.97 34.96 5.88
CA ALA A 238 -11.92 35.58 6.80
C ALA A 238 -11.35 35.77 8.22
N GLY A 239 -10.54 34.83 8.73
CA GLY A 239 -9.85 34.96 10.01
C GLY A 239 -8.82 36.10 10.09
N CYS A 240 -8.20 36.47 8.97
CA CYS A 240 -7.31 37.63 8.91
C CYS A 240 -8.09 38.93 8.85
N VAL A 241 -9.16 38.95 8.05
CA VAL A 241 -10.08 40.11 7.94
C VAL A 241 -10.67 40.45 9.31
N ARG A 242 -11.29 39.47 9.99
CA ARG A 242 -11.86 39.64 11.34
C ARG A 242 -10.84 40.14 12.37
N ARG A 243 -9.58 39.70 12.28
CA ARG A 243 -8.51 40.18 13.18
C ARG A 243 -8.13 41.64 12.92
N ASN A 244 -8.22 42.12 11.68
CA ASN A 244 -8.01 43.52 11.36
C ASN A 244 -9.21 44.38 11.74
N GLU A 245 -10.44 43.89 11.58
CA GLU A 245 -11.65 44.59 12.01
C GLU A 245 -11.64 44.87 13.52
N LYS A 246 -11.17 43.91 14.32
CA LYS A 246 -11.02 44.06 15.78
C LYS A 246 -9.92 45.03 16.23
N ARG A 247 -9.01 45.46 15.34
CA ARG A 247 -7.83 46.26 15.71
C ARG A 247 -8.10 47.78 15.81
N GLY A 248 -9.31 48.23 15.53
CA GLY A 248 -9.63 49.67 15.49
C GLY A 248 -9.09 50.35 14.23
N ARG A 249 -9.60 51.55 13.92
CA ARG A 249 -9.25 52.29 12.69
C ARG A 249 -7.84 52.91 12.74
N ASP A 250 -7.36 53.25 13.93
CA ASP A 250 -6.12 54.02 14.13
C ASP A 250 -4.86 53.15 14.31
N VAL A 251 -4.98 51.82 14.15
CA VAL A 251 -3.87 50.88 14.28
C VAL A 251 -3.49 50.31 12.92
N ARG A 252 -2.18 50.21 12.65
CA ARG A 252 -1.65 49.58 11.41
C ARG A 252 -2.23 48.17 11.21
N LYS A 253 -2.93 47.98 10.08
CA LYS A 253 -3.50 46.69 9.67
C LYS A 253 -2.39 45.67 9.40
N ARG A 254 -2.63 44.42 9.78
CA ARG A 254 -1.78 43.28 9.42
C ARG A 254 -2.10 42.79 8.01
N PRO A 255 -1.16 42.11 7.33
CA PRO A 255 -1.45 41.42 6.07
C PRO A 255 -2.65 40.49 6.17
N VAL A 256 -3.44 40.43 5.09
CA VAL A 256 -4.54 39.47 4.94
C VAL A 256 -4.06 38.37 4.02
N GLY A 257 -3.99 37.14 4.54
CA GLY A 257 -3.58 35.99 3.74
C GLY A 257 -4.71 35.46 2.86
N VAL A 258 -4.32 34.68 1.85
CA VAL A 258 -5.24 33.88 1.04
C VAL A 258 -5.18 32.41 1.45
N PHE A 259 -6.26 31.68 1.22
CA PHE A 259 -6.31 30.24 1.42
C PHE A 259 -5.61 29.51 0.27
N HIS A 260 -4.89 28.46 0.61
CA HIS A 260 -4.25 27.54 -0.31
C HIS A 260 -4.48 26.09 0.16
N THR A 261 -4.33 25.12 -0.72
CA THR A 261 -4.49 23.70 -0.37
C THR A 261 -3.46 23.27 0.69
N THR A 262 -3.85 22.31 1.53
CA THR A 262 -2.95 21.70 2.52
C THR A 262 -2.11 20.55 1.97
N ILE A 263 -2.11 20.36 0.64
CA ILE A 263 -1.21 19.41 -0.03
C ILE A 263 0.22 19.89 0.09
N ILE A 264 1.16 18.96 0.18
CA ILE A 264 2.57 19.29 0.36
C ILE A 264 3.23 19.42 -1.00
N HIS A 265 3.78 20.60 -1.27
CA HIS A 265 4.50 20.94 -2.49
C HIS A 265 5.96 20.47 -2.41
N TYR A 266 6.63 20.40 -3.56
CA TYR A 266 8.07 20.16 -3.58
C TYR A 266 8.80 21.26 -2.81
N ASN A 267 9.86 20.86 -2.09
CA ASN A 267 10.68 21.72 -1.23
C ASN A 267 9.95 22.35 -0.04
N GLN A 268 8.69 22.00 0.21
CA GLN A 268 7.97 22.40 1.40
C GLN A 268 8.29 21.46 2.56
N SER A 269 8.43 22.01 3.76
CA SER A 269 8.51 21.19 4.99
C SER A 269 7.17 20.55 5.29
N HIS A 270 7.17 19.26 5.63
CA HIS A 270 5.96 18.56 6.03
C HIS A 270 5.57 18.99 7.47
N PRO A 271 4.36 19.55 7.69
CA PRO A 271 3.94 20.01 9.01
C PRO A 271 3.90 18.88 10.05
N ASP A 272 3.53 17.67 9.61
CA ASP A 272 3.52 16.46 10.42
C ASP A 272 4.82 15.62 10.34
N SER A 273 5.95 16.22 9.93
CA SER A 273 7.23 15.49 9.77
C SER A 273 7.63 14.71 11.05
N SER A 274 7.52 15.35 12.21
CA SER A 274 7.84 14.71 13.51
C SER A 274 6.91 13.53 13.82
N PHE A 275 5.62 13.64 13.47
CA PHE A 275 4.66 12.56 13.61
C PHE A 275 4.99 11.39 12.67
N ILE A 276 5.27 11.67 11.40
CA ILE A 276 5.64 10.65 10.41
C ILE A 276 6.88 9.89 10.87
N SER A 277 7.93 10.59 11.32
CA SER A 277 9.15 9.96 11.84
C SER A 277 8.87 9.04 13.01
N LYS A 278 8.11 9.49 14.02
CA LYS A 278 7.71 8.67 15.17
C LYS A 278 6.93 7.43 14.75
N MET A 279 6.03 7.55 13.78
CA MET A 279 5.26 6.40 13.28
C MET A 279 6.18 5.41 12.52
N ALA A 280 7.11 5.91 11.71
CA ALA A 280 8.06 5.08 10.97
C ALA A 280 9.02 4.33 11.90
N GLU A 281 9.55 5.01 12.92
CA GLU A 281 10.36 4.39 13.97
C GLU A 281 9.59 3.30 14.71
N HIS A 282 8.34 3.59 15.05
CA HIS A 282 7.48 2.61 15.68
C HIS A 282 7.33 1.38 14.77
N ASP A 283 7.04 1.57 13.49
CA ASP A 283 6.76 0.53 12.50
C ASP A 283 8.00 -0.20 11.95
N ASN A 284 9.20 0.15 12.42
CA ASN A 284 10.48 -0.43 12.00
C ASN A 284 10.60 -1.95 12.26
N THR A 285 9.67 -2.56 12.98
CA THR A 285 9.62 -4.00 13.27
C THR A 285 8.61 -4.76 12.42
N CYS A 286 8.17 -4.23 11.28
CA CYS A 286 7.19 -4.89 10.42
C CYS A 286 7.67 -6.27 9.92
N ASP A 287 6.73 -7.21 9.82
CA ASP A 287 6.96 -8.58 9.32
C ASP A 287 6.71 -8.69 7.80
N LEU A 288 5.96 -7.72 7.26
CA LEU A 288 5.66 -7.61 5.84
C LEU A 288 5.67 -6.13 5.45
N PHE A 289 6.45 -5.81 4.43
CA PHE A 289 6.55 -4.49 3.85
C PHE A 289 6.12 -4.56 2.38
N ILE A 290 5.05 -3.84 2.03
CA ILE A 290 4.47 -3.80 0.70
C ILE A 290 4.66 -2.39 0.14
N VAL A 291 5.20 -2.28 -1.06
CA VAL A 291 5.21 -1.01 -1.81
C VAL A 291 4.39 -1.23 -3.07
N MET A 292 3.39 -0.38 -3.33
CA MET A 292 2.49 -0.59 -4.45
C MET A 292 2.06 0.69 -5.16
N GLY A 293 1.93 0.59 -6.49
CA GLY A 293 1.41 1.67 -7.34
C GLY A 293 2.24 2.95 -7.30
N THR A 294 3.57 2.85 -7.21
CA THR A 294 4.45 4.01 -7.11
C THR A 294 5.73 3.87 -7.92
N SER A 295 6.10 4.93 -8.63
CA SER A 295 7.36 5.02 -9.37
C SER A 295 8.58 5.34 -8.51
N LEU A 296 8.40 5.58 -7.20
CA LEU A 296 9.47 5.92 -6.25
C LEU A 296 10.42 7.02 -6.76
N LYS A 297 9.85 8.06 -7.37
CA LYS A 297 10.58 9.25 -7.84
C LYS A 297 10.67 10.36 -6.78
N VAL A 298 9.78 10.38 -5.79
CA VAL A 298 9.77 11.42 -4.75
C VAL A 298 10.83 11.12 -3.68
N PHE A 299 11.73 12.08 -3.43
CA PHE A 299 12.88 11.90 -2.54
C PHE A 299 12.52 11.43 -1.11
N GLY A 300 11.53 12.05 -0.46
CA GLY A 300 11.11 11.66 0.89
C GLY A 300 10.63 10.21 0.97
N VAL A 301 9.83 9.79 -0.01
CA VAL A 301 9.29 8.43 -0.11
C VAL A 301 10.41 7.42 -0.38
N ARG A 302 11.35 7.76 -1.27
CA ARG A 302 12.54 6.94 -1.57
C ARG A 302 13.35 6.66 -0.30
N ARG A 303 13.57 7.68 0.54
CA ARG A 303 14.26 7.52 1.82
C ARG A 303 13.48 6.65 2.79
N LEU A 304 12.16 6.80 2.86
CA LEU A 304 11.30 5.99 3.73
C LEU A 304 11.29 4.51 3.30
N VAL A 305 11.21 4.22 2.00
CA VAL A 305 11.34 2.85 1.47
C VAL A 305 12.70 2.25 1.84
N LYS A 306 13.79 3.00 1.61
CA LYS A 306 15.14 2.54 1.97
C LYS A 306 15.27 2.30 3.48
N TYR A 307 14.65 3.13 4.30
CA TYR A 307 14.63 2.97 5.75
C TYR A 307 14.01 1.62 6.13
N PHE A 308 12.78 1.33 5.68
CA PHE A 308 12.12 0.05 5.96
C PHE A 308 12.89 -1.16 5.38
N CYS A 309 13.48 -1.03 4.18
CA CYS A 309 14.22 -2.13 3.56
C CYS A 309 15.59 -2.43 4.18
N ARG A 310 16.25 -1.46 4.81
CA ARG A 310 17.62 -1.58 5.36
C ARG A 310 17.67 -1.94 6.84
N LEU A 311 16.54 -1.92 7.52
CA LEU A 311 16.47 -2.33 8.92
C LEU A 311 16.67 -3.86 9.01
N ASN A 312 17.92 -4.25 9.30
CA ASN A 312 18.35 -5.65 9.46
C ASN A 312 17.65 -6.39 10.61
N SER A 313 16.94 -5.67 11.48
CA SER A 313 16.20 -6.25 12.61
C SER A 313 14.90 -6.96 12.18
N THR A 314 14.42 -6.74 10.96
CA THR A 314 13.23 -7.43 10.45
C THR A 314 13.63 -8.56 9.55
N ARG A 315 13.40 -9.81 9.99
CA ARG A 315 13.22 -10.99 9.13
C ARG A 315 11.97 -10.87 8.22
N GLY A 316 11.46 -9.66 8.01
CA GLY A 316 10.21 -9.37 7.31
C GLY A 316 10.39 -9.45 5.80
N ARG A 317 9.32 -9.84 5.10
CA ARG A 317 9.32 -9.98 3.64
C ARG A 317 8.99 -8.65 2.99
N ARG A 318 9.66 -8.33 1.89
CA ARG A 318 9.53 -7.05 1.17
C ARG A 318 9.04 -7.34 -0.24
N ILE A 319 7.90 -6.78 -0.60
CA ILE A 319 7.28 -6.97 -1.92
C ILE A 319 7.00 -5.63 -2.58
N LEU A 320 7.33 -5.55 -3.88
CA LEU A 320 6.93 -4.46 -4.75
C LEU A 320 5.82 -4.94 -5.68
N VAL A 321 4.77 -4.13 -5.82
CA VAL A 321 3.62 -4.39 -6.69
C VAL A 321 3.46 -3.20 -7.63
N ASN A 322 3.87 -3.37 -8.89
CA ASN A 322 3.83 -2.28 -9.84
C ASN A 322 3.84 -2.80 -11.29
N LEU A 323 3.36 -1.97 -12.22
CA LEU A 323 3.43 -2.27 -13.65
C LEU A 323 4.87 -2.20 -14.19
N ASP A 324 5.65 -1.25 -13.67
CA ASP A 324 7.04 -1.07 -14.09
C ASP A 324 8.00 -1.68 -13.07
N ARG A 325 9.07 -2.31 -13.58
CA ARG A 325 10.19 -2.73 -12.75
C ARG A 325 10.79 -1.54 -11.98
N PRO A 326 11.26 -1.77 -10.74
CA PRO A 326 11.95 -0.73 -9.99
C PRO A 326 13.21 -0.29 -10.72
N SER A 327 13.65 0.95 -10.47
CA SER A 327 14.97 1.39 -10.94
C SER A 327 16.08 0.56 -10.30
N LYS A 328 17.26 0.51 -10.93
CA LYS A 328 18.43 -0.26 -10.46
C LYS A 328 18.74 -0.06 -8.99
N GLU A 329 18.52 1.15 -8.48
CA GLU A 329 18.70 1.54 -7.09
C GLU A 329 17.84 0.75 -6.07
N PHE A 330 16.65 0.29 -6.47
CA PHE A 330 15.76 -0.49 -5.61
C PHE A 330 15.78 -1.99 -5.93
N GLY A 331 16.53 -2.43 -6.94
CA GLY A 331 16.51 -3.81 -7.43
C GLY A 331 16.90 -4.85 -6.39
N GLU A 332 17.70 -4.49 -5.39
CA GLU A 332 18.15 -5.37 -4.29
C GLU A 332 17.38 -5.17 -2.98
N LEU A 333 16.48 -4.18 -2.93
CA LEU A 333 15.77 -3.82 -1.71
C LEU A 333 14.50 -4.63 -1.47
N PHE A 334 13.95 -5.25 -2.52
CA PHE A 334 12.75 -6.07 -2.46
C PHE A 334 13.11 -7.54 -2.65
N ASP A 335 12.42 -8.41 -1.91
CA ASP A 335 12.57 -9.85 -2.03
C ASP A 335 11.69 -10.36 -3.20
N PHE A 336 10.51 -9.77 -3.37
CA PHE A 336 9.53 -10.16 -4.38
C PHE A 336 9.03 -8.98 -5.22
N PHE A 337 8.66 -9.28 -6.46
CA PHE A 337 8.08 -8.32 -7.38
C PHE A 337 6.87 -8.91 -8.11
N TRP A 338 5.72 -8.31 -7.87
CA TRP A 338 4.54 -8.51 -8.69
C TRP A 338 4.57 -7.51 -9.84
N ASN A 339 4.73 -8.04 -11.06
CA ASN A 339 4.72 -7.27 -12.29
C ASN A 339 3.30 -7.22 -12.87
N GLY A 340 2.49 -6.29 -12.41
CA GLY A 340 1.09 -6.25 -12.83
C GLY A 340 0.26 -5.21 -12.09
N ASP A 341 -1.03 -5.28 -12.34
CA ASP A 341 -2.01 -4.37 -11.78
C ASP A 341 -2.17 -4.57 -10.26
N CYS A 342 -2.36 -3.47 -9.53
CA CYS A 342 -2.50 -3.50 -8.08
C CYS A 342 -3.84 -4.12 -7.64
N ASP A 343 -4.93 -3.89 -8.39
CA ASP A 343 -6.22 -4.48 -8.06
C ASP A 343 -6.21 -5.99 -8.27
N GLU A 344 -5.56 -6.47 -9.33
CA GLU A 344 -5.37 -7.91 -9.54
C GLU A 344 -4.62 -8.57 -8.37
N PHE A 345 -3.46 -8.02 -7.99
CA PHE A 345 -2.70 -8.49 -6.83
C PHE A 345 -3.57 -8.55 -5.56
N CYS A 346 -4.32 -7.49 -5.30
CA CYS A 346 -5.20 -7.41 -4.13
C CYS A 346 -6.36 -8.40 -4.19
N ARG A 347 -6.94 -8.68 -5.37
CA ARG A 347 -7.98 -9.72 -5.54
C ARG A 347 -7.43 -11.11 -5.25
N VAL A 348 -6.24 -11.45 -5.76
CA VAL A 348 -5.60 -12.74 -5.49
C VAL A 348 -5.34 -12.92 -3.99
N LEU A 349 -4.86 -11.87 -3.31
CA LEU A 349 -4.67 -11.90 -1.86
C LEU A 349 -5.98 -11.99 -1.08
N LYS A 350 -6.99 -11.21 -1.48
CA LYS A 350 -8.33 -11.23 -0.87
C LYS A 350 -8.91 -12.64 -0.90
N ASP A 351 -8.86 -13.30 -2.06
CA ASP A 351 -9.36 -14.66 -2.24
C ASP A 351 -8.54 -15.69 -1.45
N GLY A 352 -7.21 -15.62 -1.53
CA GLY A 352 -6.32 -16.54 -0.83
C GLY A 352 -6.43 -16.44 0.70
N LEU A 353 -6.54 -15.23 1.25
CA LEU A 353 -6.74 -15.00 2.68
C LEU A 353 -8.18 -15.28 3.13
N GLY A 354 -9.10 -15.54 2.19
CA GLY A 354 -10.51 -15.76 2.48
C GLY A 354 -11.22 -14.51 2.99
N LEU A 355 -10.73 -13.32 2.68
CA LEU A 355 -11.32 -12.05 3.09
C LEU A 355 -12.55 -11.77 2.23
N ARG A 356 -13.72 -11.77 2.86
CA ARG A 356 -14.98 -11.48 2.18
C ARG A 356 -15.50 -10.15 2.68
N SER A 357 -15.93 -9.29 1.75
CA SER A 357 -16.67 -8.11 2.19
C SER A 357 -18.05 -8.53 2.70
N VAL A 358 -18.68 -7.66 3.50
CA VAL A 358 -20.09 -7.84 3.91
C VAL A 358 -20.99 -7.89 2.66
N ALA A 359 -20.69 -7.11 1.62
CA ALA A 359 -21.40 -7.12 0.34
C ALA A 359 -21.23 -8.45 -0.41
N ASP A 360 -20.04 -9.04 -0.42
CA ASP A 360 -19.78 -10.35 -1.04
C ASP A 360 -20.51 -11.48 -0.31
N SER A 361 -20.58 -11.37 1.02
CA SER A 361 -21.29 -12.33 1.87
C SER A 361 -22.80 -12.22 1.67
N VAL A 362 -23.35 -11.00 1.59
CA VAL A 362 -24.76 -10.74 1.26
C VAL A 362 -25.08 -11.24 -0.16
N ARG A 363 -24.21 -10.97 -1.15
CA ARG A 363 -24.38 -11.42 -2.53
C ARG A 363 -24.42 -12.94 -2.63
N ARG A 364 -23.53 -13.66 -1.95
CA ARG A 364 -23.58 -15.14 -1.88
C ARG A 364 -24.80 -15.66 -1.16
N LEU A 365 -25.23 -15.02 -0.07
CA LEU A 365 -26.47 -15.40 0.63
C LEU A 365 -27.71 -15.18 -0.25
N SER A 366 -27.70 -14.16 -1.13
CA SER A 366 -28.77 -13.97 -2.12
C SER A 366 -28.66 -14.94 -3.32
N ILE A 367 -27.47 -15.43 -3.66
CA ILE A 367 -27.27 -16.44 -4.73
C ILE A 367 -27.68 -17.83 -4.24
N THR A 368 -27.23 -18.23 -3.04
CA THR A 368 -27.65 -19.49 -2.39
C THR A 368 -29.15 -19.54 -2.14
N LYS A 369 -29.77 -18.42 -1.73
CA LYS A 369 -31.23 -18.32 -1.68
C LYS A 369 -31.92 -18.44 -3.05
N LYS A 370 -31.26 -18.07 -4.15
CA LYS A 370 -31.80 -18.21 -5.51
C LYS A 370 -31.75 -19.66 -5.98
N GLU A 371 -30.65 -20.36 -5.69
CA GLU A 371 -30.47 -21.79 -5.97
C GLU A 371 -31.42 -22.66 -5.11
N ASP A 372 -31.74 -22.24 -3.88
CA ASP A 372 -32.75 -22.89 -3.05
C ASP A 372 -34.19 -22.50 -3.44
N SER A 373 -34.42 -21.30 -4.00
CA SER A 373 -35.75 -20.86 -4.44
C SER A 373 -36.21 -21.49 -5.76
N ASP A 374 -35.27 -21.91 -6.62
CA ASP A 374 -35.59 -22.63 -7.86
C ASP A 374 -36.06 -24.08 -7.60
N LYS A 375 -36.05 -24.53 -6.33
CA LYS A 375 -36.65 -25.80 -5.87
C LYS A 375 -37.91 -25.63 -5.01
N ALA A 376 -38.37 -24.41 -4.78
CA ALA A 376 -39.55 -24.15 -3.96
C ALA A 376 -40.40 -22.99 -4.52
N GLN A 377 -41.06 -23.23 -5.66
CA GLN A 377 -42.29 -22.49 -5.95
C GLN A 377 -43.39 -23.04 -5.04
N VAL A 378 -43.83 -22.24 -4.06
CA VAL A 378 -45.23 -21.87 -3.79
C VAL A 378 -45.24 -20.79 -2.70
N HIS A 379 -45.86 -19.64 -3.03
CA HIS A 379 -46.36 -18.55 -2.19
C HIS A 379 -45.71 -18.25 -0.82
N THR A 380 -45.15 -17.04 -0.65
CA THR A 380 -45.79 -15.92 0.07
C THR A 380 -44.88 -14.68 0.13
N LYS A 381 -45.51 -13.50 0.21
CA LYS A 381 -44.88 -12.17 0.30
C LYS A 381 -44.13 -12.01 1.63
N GLU A 382 -42.86 -11.60 1.62
CA GLU A 382 -42.18 -11.15 2.84
C GLU A 382 -41.43 -9.81 2.73
N LYS A 383 -41.50 -9.09 3.86
CA LYS A 383 -41.13 -7.71 4.19
C LYS A 383 -39.60 -7.49 4.34
N PRO A 384 -39.10 -6.24 4.37
CA PRO A 384 -37.66 -5.96 4.37
C PRO A 384 -36.99 -6.32 5.70
N VAL A 385 -35.78 -6.90 5.61
CA VAL A 385 -34.96 -7.40 6.73
C VAL A 385 -34.46 -6.25 7.62
N SER A 386 -34.62 -6.41 8.95
CA SER A 386 -34.31 -5.39 9.95
C SER A 386 -32.80 -5.16 10.15
N ARG A 387 -32.42 -3.90 10.41
CA ARG A 387 -31.04 -3.40 10.65
C ARG A 387 -30.26 -4.14 11.77
N ASN A 388 -30.93 -4.83 12.68
CA ASN A 388 -30.29 -5.56 13.79
C ASN A 388 -29.73 -6.93 13.35
N SER A 389 -30.34 -7.59 12.35
CA SER A 389 -29.86 -8.86 11.80
C SER A 389 -28.48 -8.73 11.12
N ALA A 390 -28.25 -7.61 10.44
CA ALA A 390 -26.99 -7.33 9.73
C ALA A 390 -25.82 -7.09 10.69
N LYS A 391 -26.04 -6.43 11.84
CA LYS A 391 -25.01 -6.20 12.87
C LYS A 391 -24.56 -7.51 13.53
N THR A 392 -25.49 -8.43 13.80
CA THR A 392 -25.16 -9.73 14.39
C THR A 392 -24.40 -10.61 13.40
N LYS A 393 -24.82 -10.64 12.13
CA LYS A 393 -24.11 -11.38 11.08
C LYS A 393 -22.70 -10.85 10.83
N ARG A 394 -22.50 -9.53 10.92
CA ARG A 394 -21.17 -8.90 10.81
C ARG A 394 -20.20 -9.41 11.88
N LYS A 395 -20.63 -9.47 13.15
CA LYS A 395 -19.79 -9.98 14.25
C LYS A 395 -19.42 -11.45 14.10
N VAL A 396 -20.31 -12.28 13.55
CA VAL A 396 -20.06 -13.71 13.34
C VAL A 396 -19.02 -13.93 12.23
N ILE A 397 -19.15 -13.21 11.12
CA ILE A 397 -18.19 -13.30 9.99
C ILE A 397 -16.83 -12.74 10.39
N GLU A 398 -16.79 -11.61 11.12
CA GLU A 398 -15.55 -11.06 11.67
C GLU A 398 -14.85 -12.09 12.58
N LYS A 399 -15.61 -12.84 13.38
CA LYS A 399 -15.07 -13.89 14.25
C LYS A 399 -14.52 -15.10 13.48
N GLU A 400 -15.24 -15.63 12.49
CA GLU A 400 -14.77 -16.76 11.66
C GLU A 400 -13.53 -16.40 10.83
N VAL A 401 -13.51 -15.20 10.26
CA VAL A 401 -12.36 -14.67 9.52
C VAL A 401 -11.17 -14.52 10.46
N GLN A 402 -11.39 -13.96 11.66
CA GLN A 402 -10.34 -13.82 12.68
C GLN A 402 -9.82 -15.19 13.15
N GLU A 403 -10.69 -16.18 13.38
CA GLU A 403 -10.30 -17.55 13.77
C GLU A 403 -9.46 -18.23 12.68
N ARG A 404 -9.82 -18.07 11.41
CA ARG A 404 -9.06 -18.63 10.29
C ARG A 404 -7.71 -17.94 10.10
N ILE A 405 -7.65 -16.64 10.33
CA ILE A 405 -6.40 -15.86 10.33
C ILE A 405 -5.55 -16.20 11.54
N ASP A 406 -6.12 -16.35 12.72
CA ASP A 406 -5.41 -16.77 13.93
C ASP A 406 -4.83 -18.18 13.73
N LEU A 407 -5.58 -19.09 13.09
CA LEU A 407 -5.06 -20.40 12.67
C LEU A 407 -3.89 -20.27 11.69
N LEU A 408 -4.01 -19.42 10.66
CA LEU A 408 -2.90 -19.17 9.71
C LEU A 408 -1.68 -18.53 10.40
N MET A 409 -1.91 -17.64 11.37
CA MET A 409 -0.86 -17.00 12.15
C MET A 409 -0.20 -17.95 13.15
N GLU A 410 -0.95 -18.87 13.76
CA GLU A 410 -0.45 -19.94 14.62
C GLU A 410 0.37 -20.95 13.82
N LEU A 411 -0.09 -21.31 12.62
CA LEU A 411 0.67 -22.15 11.69
C LEU A 411 1.99 -21.47 11.27
N SER A 412 1.99 -20.15 11.09
CA SER A 412 3.24 -19.40 10.86
C SER A 412 4.16 -19.43 12.09
N LYS A 413 3.61 -19.30 13.32
CA LYS A 413 4.40 -19.34 14.58
C LYS A 413 5.01 -20.71 14.87
N LYS A 414 4.30 -21.82 14.62
CA LYS A 414 4.83 -23.19 14.82
C LYS A 414 6.04 -23.47 13.91
N GLY A 415 6.09 -22.85 12.73
CA GLY A 415 7.27 -22.89 11.84
C GLY A 415 8.49 -22.12 12.37
N ASP A 416 8.27 -21.07 13.17
CA ASP A 416 9.35 -20.26 13.75
C ASP A 416 9.82 -20.78 15.13
N ASN A 417 8.91 -21.29 15.98
CA ASN A 417 9.25 -21.82 17.31
C ASN A 417 9.95 -23.19 17.25
N SER A 418 9.68 -24.01 16.22
CA SER A 418 10.44 -25.26 15.99
C SER A 418 11.88 -25.03 15.56
N LYS A 419 12.25 -23.79 15.16
CA LYS A 419 13.63 -23.37 14.89
C LYS A 419 14.36 -22.94 16.16
N ALA A 420 13.71 -22.16 17.04
CA ALA A 420 14.33 -21.72 18.30
C ALA A 420 14.66 -22.88 19.26
N ALA A 421 13.88 -23.97 19.23
CA ALA A 421 14.13 -25.16 20.05
C ALA A 421 15.23 -26.09 19.49
N LYS A 422 15.67 -25.92 18.24
CA LYS A 422 16.71 -26.74 17.59
C LYS A 422 18.06 -26.03 17.47
N GLU A 423 18.12 -24.72 17.69
CA GLU A 423 19.37 -23.93 17.72
C GLU A 423 19.94 -23.79 19.15
N GLY A 424 19.29 -24.39 20.16
CA GLY A 424 19.69 -24.36 21.57
C GLY A 424 20.07 -25.73 22.15
N ASN A 425 20.40 -26.72 21.32
CA ASN A 425 20.87 -28.03 21.76
C ASN A 425 22.13 -28.45 21.01
#